data_AF-A0A8E2I800-F1
#
_entry.id   AF-A0A8E2I800-F1
#
_cell.length_a   1.000
_cell.length_b   1.000
_cell.length_c   1.000
_cell.angle_alpha   90.00
_cell.angle_beta   90.00
_cell.angle_gamma   90.00
#
_symmetry.space_group_name_H-M   'P 1'
#
loop_
_entity.id
_entity.type
_entity.pdbx_description
1 polymer ?
#
loop_
_entity_poly.entity_id
_entity_poly.type
_entity_poly.pdbx_seq_one_letter_code
_entity_poly.pdbx_strand_id
1 'polypeptide(L)'
;MIQKPLIIHPDSRVIYVVEALDKTGKISQRLIQYADLIQAPEQIHTYVLSPYALWTAKAKGISSEELIDFLEENSQNSIPEKLKQEIRKDMEHFGSLTFLIKEDYLILRAETVELIQKIKGLDSIRGKLIPTEDPNILMFLLRYRREIKKVLFEHNLFVKDAIYEWGDELDMRVIPQSLHKYQLLAINHYLNHHHQAGGGGTIIMPPNSGKMIVGLKDNGSIKNIDFNYCRR
;
A
#
# COMPACT_ATOMS: atom_id res chain seq x y z
N MET A 1 -19.48 -29.83 1.37
CA MET A 1 -18.38 -29.63 2.32
C MET A 1 -17.42 -28.61 1.72
N ILE A 2 -17.11 -27.54 2.45
CA ILE A 2 -16.11 -26.56 2.05
C ILE A 2 -14.73 -27.20 2.32
N GLN A 3 -13.88 -27.25 1.31
CA GLN A 3 -12.53 -27.85 1.40
C GLN A 3 -11.43 -26.81 1.26
N LYS A 4 -11.74 -25.68 0.64
CA LYS A 4 -10.81 -24.58 0.40
C LYS A 4 -11.09 -23.40 1.34
N PRO A 5 -10.05 -22.70 1.83
CA PRO A 5 -10.20 -21.69 2.86
C PRO A 5 -10.73 -20.36 2.37
N LEU A 6 -10.59 -20.02 1.08
CA LEU A 6 -11.09 -18.76 0.54
C LEU A 6 -12.51 -18.91 -0.02
N ILE A 7 -13.34 -17.91 0.20
CA ILE A 7 -14.64 -17.75 -0.45
C ILE A 7 -14.71 -16.32 -0.97
N ILE A 8 -14.89 -16.17 -2.28
CA ILE A 8 -14.96 -14.86 -2.94
C ILE A 8 -16.43 -14.48 -3.05
N HIS A 9 -16.77 -13.27 -2.63
CA HIS A 9 -18.12 -12.75 -2.83
C HIS A 9 -18.39 -12.54 -4.34
N PRO A 10 -19.50 -13.02 -4.91
CA PRO A 10 -19.72 -13.00 -6.36
C PRO A 10 -19.82 -11.58 -6.94
N ASP A 11 -20.43 -10.66 -6.20
CA ASP A 11 -20.69 -9.29 -6.66
C ASP A 11 -19.80 -8.22 -6.02
N SER A 12 -18.75 -8.63 -5.30
CA SER A 12 -17.89 -7.67 -4.61
C SER A 12 -16.43 -8.12 -4.58
N ARG A 13 -15.57 -7.22 -4.10
CA ARG A 13 -14.13 -7.46 -3.91
C ARG A 13 -13.80 -8.12 -2.57
N VAL A 14 -14.82 -8.58 -1.86
CA VAL A 14 -14.69 -9.16 -0.52
C VAL A 14 -14.29 -10.62 -0.61
N ILE A 15 -13.30 -10.99 0.20
CA ILE A 15 -12.81 -12.35 0.35
C ILE A 15 -13.00 -12.76 1.81
N TYR A 16 -13.62 -13.92 2.01
CA TYR A 16 -13.75 -14.53 3.32
C TYR A 16 -12.71 -15.64 3.46
N VAL A 17 -12.01 -15.68 4.59
CA VAL A 17 -11.05 -16.72 4.95
C VAL A 17 -11.60 -17.51 6.11
N VAL A 18 -11.83 -18.80 5.91
CA VAL A 18 -12.28 -19.72 6.96
C VAL A 18 -11.07 -20.21 7.75
N GLU A 19 -10.95 -19.79 9.02
CA GLU A 19 -9.76 -20.04 9.86
C GLU A 19 -9.46 -21.55 9.98
N ALA A 20 -10.50 -22.35 10.23
CA ALA A 20 -10.35 -23.80 10.44
C ALA A 20 -9.77 -24.54 9.22
N LEU A 21 -9.83 -23.93 8.03
CA LEU A 21 -9.28 -24.45 6.78
C LEU A 21 -7.89 -23.87 6.45
N ASP A 22 -7.48 -22.76 7.06
CA ASP A 22 -6.13 -22.19 6.98
C ASP A 22 -5.32 -22.47 8.26
N LYS A 23 -5.23 -23.76 8.64
CA LYS A 23 -4.61 -24.20 9.91
C LYS A 23 -3.18 -23.70 10.15
N THR A 24 -2.46 -23.32 9.10
CA THR A 24 -1.07 -22.83 9.18
C THR A 24 -0.97 -21.32 9.10
N GLY A 25 -2.07 -20.61 8.82
CA GLY A 25 -2.11 -19.18 8.56
C GLY A 25 -1.39 -18.76 7.27
N LYS A 26 -0.92 -19.70 6.44
CA LYS A 26 -0.12 -19.38 5.25
C LYS A 26 -0.94 -18.66 4.20
N ILE A 27 -2.22 -19.00 4.07
CA ILE A 27 -3.08 -18.45 3.03
C ILE A 27 -3.48 -17.03 3.40
N SER A 28 -3.87 -16.79 4.65
CA SER A 28 -4.11 -15.45 5.18
C SER A 28 -2.86 -14.57 5.15
N GLN A 29 -1.68 -15.10 5.52
CA GLN A 29 -0.40 -14.38 5.40
C GLN A 29 -0.08 -13.99 3.96
N ARG A 30 -0.33 -14.88 2.98
CA ARG A 30 -0.14 -14.57 1.57
C ARG A 30 -1.17 -13.56 1.06
N LEU A 31 -2.43 -13.69 1.48
CA LEU A 31 -3.53 -12.81 1.08
C LEU A 31 -3.31 -11.34 1.50
N ILE A 32 -2.70 -11.10 2.66
CA ILE A 32 -2.35 -9.74 3.13
C ILE A 32 -1.42 -8.99 2.16
N GLN A 33 -0.71 -9.70 1.28
CA GLN A 33 0.12 -9.05 0.27
C GLN A 33 -0.70 -8.34 -0.82
N TYR A 34 -1.97 -8.73 -0.99
CA TYR A 34 -2.83 -8.30 -2.09
C TYR A 34 -4.16 -7.67 -1.62
N ALA A 35 -4.53 -7.84 -0.35
CA ALA A 35 -5.82 -7.45 0.19
C ALA A 35 -5.70 -6.80 1.58
N ASP A 36 -6.60 -5.87 1.87
CA ASP A 36 -6.70 -5.22 3.17
C ASP A 36 -7.60 -6.03 4.11
N LEU A 37 -7.21 -6.18 5.37
CA LEU A 37 -8.02 -6.81 6.39
C LEU A 37 -9.11 -5.84 6.87
N ILE A 38 -10.38 -6.25 6.78
CA ILE A 38 -11.52 -5.47 7.28
C ILE A 38 -11.82 -5.86 8.74
N GLN A 39 -11.93 -7.17 9.00
CA GLN A 39 -12.23 -7.70 10.33
C GLN A 39 -11.72 -9.15 10.47
N ALA A 40 -11.32 -9.53 11.68
CA ALA A 40 -10.82 -10.86 12.00
C ALA A 40 -11.51 -11.44 13.25
N PRO A 41 -12.81 -11.83 13.17
CA PRO A 41 -13.45 -12.63 14.20
C PRO A 41 -12.93 -14.07 14.19
N GLU A 42 -13.18 -14.83 15.27
CA GLU A 42 -12.54 -16.14 15.52
C GLU A 42 -12.65 -17.17 14.38
N GLN A 43 -13.73 -17.15 13.60
CA GLN A 43 -14.00 -18.20 12.60
C GLN A 43 -13.74 -17.77 11.15
N ILE A 44 -14.04 -16.50 10.82
CA ILE A 44 -14.05 -16.03 9.42
C ILE A 44 -13.45 -14.64 9.33
N HIS A 45 -12.24 -14.54 8.78
CA HIS A 45 -11.64 -13.25 8.50
C HIS A 45 -12.19 -12.67 7.20
N THR A 46 -12.42 -11.37 7.17
CA THR A 46 -12.92 -10.66 5.99
C THR A 46 -11.85 -9.72 5.46
N TYR A 47 -11.52 -9.89 4.19
CA TYR A 47 -10.56 -9.07 3.44
C TYR A 47 -11.24 -8.39 2.27
N VAL A 48 -10.63 -7.32 1.76
CA VAL A 48 -11.06 -6.65 0.53
C VAL A 48 -9.88 -6.43 -0.42
N LEU A 49 -10.07 -6.72 -1.71
CA LEU A 49 -9.12 -6.36 -2.76
C LEU A 49 -9.27 -4.87 -3.09
N SER A 50 -8.74 -4.00 -2.24
CA SER A 50 -8.75 -2.55 -2.51
C SER A 50 -7.83 -2.22 -3.68
N PRO A 51 -8.13 -1.19 -4.49
CA PRO A 51 -7.22 -0.74 -5.55
C PRO A 51 -5.83 -0.39 -5.02
N TYR A 52 -5.74 0.12 -3.79
CA TYR A 52 -4.46 0.46 -3.15
C TYR A 52 -3.64 -0.78 -2.77
N ALA A 53 -4.28 -1.83 -2.24
CA ALA A 53 -3.62 -3.09 -1.95
C ALA A 53 -3.09 -3.76 -3.22
N LEU A 54 -3.87 -3.74 -4.31
CA LEU A 54 -3.46 -4.23 -5.63
C LEU A 54 -2.29 -3.43 -6.22
N TRP A 55 -2.35 -2.09 -6.11
CA TRP A 55 -1.25 -1.21 -6.51
C TRP A 55 0.04 -1.53 -5.74
N THR A 56 -0.08 -1.75 -4.42
CA THR A 56 1.03 -2.10 -3.54
C THR A 56 1.61 -3.48 -3.86
N ALA A 57 0.75 -4.46 -4.16
CA ALA A 57 1.16 -5.77 -4.63
C ALA A 57 2.00 -5.67 -5.92
N LYS A 58 1.51 -4.91 -6.90
CA LYS A 58 2.23 -4.69 -8.15
C LYS A 58 3.58 -3.99 -7.92
N ALA A 59 3.65 -3.06 -6.97
CA ALA A 59 4.90 -2.41 -6.57
C ALA A 59 5.96 -3.39 -6.07
N LYS A 60 5.53 -4.51 -5.47
CA LYS A 60 6.38 -5.60 -5.00
C LYS A 60 6.74 -6.61 -6.09
N GLY A 61 6.40 -6.34 -7.35
CA GLY A 61 6.67 -7.23 -8.48
C GLY A 61 5.67 -8.37 -8.65
N ILE A 62 4.59 -8.41 -7.87
CA ILE A 62 3.52 -9.41 -8.04
C ILE A 62 2.75 -9.11 -9.32
N SER A 63 2.52 -10.13 -10.14
CA SER A 63 1.70 -10.01 -11.35
C SER A 63 0.21 -10.22 -11.06
N SER A 64 -0.65 -9.67 -11.90
CA SER A 64 -2.10 -9.92 -11.81
C SER A 64 -2.45 -11.40 -11.98
N GLU A 65 -1.74 -12.12 -12.86
CA GLU A 65 -1.97 -13.55 -13.05
C GLU A 65 -1.55 -14.36 -11.82
N GLU A 66 -0.44 -14.02 -11.17
CA GLU A 66 -0.03 -14.70 -9.92
C GLU A 66 -1.10 -14.56 -8.82
N LEU A 67 -1.70 -13.38 -8.69
CA LEU A 67 -2.81 -13.15 -7.77
C LEU A 67 -4.05 -13.96 -8.17
N ILE A 68 -4.42 -13.95 -9.45
CA ILE A 68 -5.59 -14.68 -9.95
C ILE A 68 -5.42 -16.19 -9.75
N ASP A 69 -4.25 -16.74 -10.05
CA ASP A 69 -3.91 -18.14 -9.85
C ASP A 69 -3.98 -18.52 -8.37
N PHE A 70 -3.40 -17.70 -7.49
CA PHE A 70 -3.49 -17.90 -6.04
C PHE A 70 -4.96 -17.96 -5.58
N LEU A 71 -5.81 -17.07 -6.08
CA LEU A 71 -7.23 -17.06 -5.74
C LEU A 71 -7.96 -18.29 -6.31
N GLU A 72 -7.71 -18.70 -7.55
CA GLU A 72 -8.32 -19.90 -8.18
C GLU A 72 -7.95 -21.18 -7.41
N GLU A 73 -6.68 -21.31 -7.05
CA GLU A 73 -6.15 -22.46 -6.31
C GLU A 73 -6.81 -22.59 -4.94
N ASN A 74 -6.98 -21.46 -4.23
CA ASN A 74 -7.37 -21.46 -2.82
C ASN A 74 -8.85 -21.10 -2.57
N SER A 75 -9.62 -20.77 -3.60
CA SER A 75 -11.05 -20.43 -3.48
C SER A 75 -11.98 -21.61 -3.72
N GLN A 76 -12.98 -21.73 -2.85
CA GLN A 76 -14.03 -22.74 -2.93
C GLN A 76 -14.93 -22.55 -4.15
N ASN A 77 -15.15 -21.30 -4.54
CA ASN A 77 -15.92 -20.90 -5.71
C ASN A 77 -15.00 -20.35 -6.80
N SER A 78 -15.47 -20.41 -8.06
CA SER A 78 -14.78 -19.79 -9.19
C SER A 78 -14.81 -18.27 -9.06
N ILE A 79 -13.75 -17.64 -9.55
CA ILE A 79 -13.66 -16.18 -9.57
C ILE A 79 -14.47 -15.66 -10.77
N PRO A 80 -15.40 -14.71 -10.57
CA PRO A 80 -16.10 -14.07 -11.67
C PRO A 80 -15.12 -13.40 -12.65
N GLU A 81 -15.33 -13.58 -13.97
CA GLU A 81 -14.43 -13.00 -14.98
C GLU A 81 -14.36 -11.47 -14.88
N LYS A 82 -15.47 -10.83 -14.51
CA LYS A 82 -15.52 -9.39 -14.22
C LYS A 82 -14.48 -8.99 -13.16
N LEU A 83 -14.36 -9.75 -12.06
CA LEU A 83 -13.41 -9.46 -11.00
C LEU A 83 -11.96 -9.65 -11.49
N LYS A 84 -11.69 -10.68 -12.31
CA LYS A 84 -10.37 -10.87 -12.92
C LYS A 84 -9.97 -9.69 -13.80
N GLN A 85 -10.90 -9.17 -14.62
CA GLN A 85 -10.68 -7.99 -15.45
C GLN A 85 -10.40 -6.74 -14.61
N GLU A 86 -11.14 -6.56 -13.51
CA GLU A 86 -10.90 -5.45 -12.58
C GLU A 86 -9.51 -5.53 -11.93
N ILE A 87 -9.09 -6.72 -11.47
CA ILE A 87 -7.75 -6.93 -10.89
C ILE A 87 -6.65 -6.57 -11.91
N ARG A 88 -6.76 -7.08 -13.14
CA ARG A 88 -5.79 -6.79 -14.21
C ARG A 88 -5.69 -5.30 -14.46
N LYS A 89 -6.84 -4.63 -14.63
CA LYS A 89 -6.91 -3.19 -14.86
C LYS A 89 -6.26 -2.40 -13.73
N ASP A 90 -6.57 -2.70 -12.47
CA ASP A 90 -6.04 -1.95 -11.33
C ASP A 90 -4.52 -2.12 -11.18
N MET A 91 -3.99 -3.31 -11.50
CA MET A 91 -2.55 -3.59 -11.43
C MET A 91 -1.76 -3.13 -12.66
N GLU A 92 -2.41 -2.95 -13.82
CA GLU A 92 -1.74 -2.48 -15.05
C GLU A 92 -1.26 -1.02 -14.91
N HIS A 93 -2.02 -0.19 -14.20
CA HIS A 93 -1.74 1.25 -14.07
C HIS A 93 -0.64 1.59 -13.03
N PHE A 94 0.04 0.59 -12.47
CA PHE A 94 1.13 0.83 -11.52
C PHE A 94 2.29 1.59 -12.18
N GLY A 95 2.80 2.62 -11.50
CA GLY A 95 3.92 3.44 -12.00
C GLY A 95 3.53 4.50 -13.02
N SER A 96 2.26 4.55 -13.44
CA SER A 96 1.78 5.51 -14.44
C SER A 96 1.80 6.98 -13.99
N LEU A 97 1.91 7.24 -12.67
CA LEU A 97 2.00 8.57 -12.08
C LEU A 97 3.18 8.66 -11.11
N THR A 98 3.98 9.71 -11.24
CA THR A 98 5.15 9.96 -10.38
C THR A 98 5.19 11.42 -9.94
N PHE A 99 5.47 11.66 -8.65
CA PHE A 99 5.80 12.99 -8.14
C PHE A 99 7.31 13.23 -8.15
N LEU A 100 7.67 14.42 -8.60
CA LEU A 100 9.03 14.98 -8.53
C LEU A 100 8.95 16.35 -7.84
N ILE A 101 9.90 16.63 -6.96
CA ILE A 101 10.07 17.98 -6.40
C ILE A 101 11.20 18.67 -7.16
N LYS A 102 10.96 19.94 -7.50
CA LYS A 102 11.98 20.83 -8.03
C LYS A 102 11.80 22.18 -7.34
N GLU A 103 12.71 22.52 -6.43
CA GLU A 103 12.63 23.74 -5.60
C GLU A 103 11.26 23.81 -4.88
N ASP A 104 10.51 24.89 -5.07
CA ASP A 104 9.18 25.10 -4.49
C ASP A 104 8.02 24.51 -5.33
N TYR A 105 8.36 23.69 -6.34
CA TYR A 105 7.38 23.11 -7.27
C TYR A 105 7.24 21.60 -7.09
N LEU A 106 5.99 21.15 -7.17
CA LEU A 106 5.61 19.76 -7.29
C LEU A 106 5.24 19.48 -8.75
N ILE A 107 5.97 18.55 -9.36
CA ILE A 107 5.72 18.08 -10.72
C ILE A 107 5.08 16.71 -10.63
N LEU A 108 3.88 16.57 -11.17
CA LEU A 108 3.21 15.30 -11.40
C LEU A 108 3.44 14.88 -12.85
N ARG A 109 4.23 13.83 -13.04
CA ARG A 109 4.47 13.22 -14.34
C ARG A 109 3.51 12.05 -14.53
N ALA A 110 2.89 11.96 -15.69
CA ALA A 110 2.15 10.79 -16.12
C ALA A 110 2.88 10.04 -17.24
N GLU A 111 2.56 8.77 -17.39
CA GLU A 111 3.02 7.94 -18.51
C GLU A 111 2.32 8.30 -19.82
N THR A 112 1.06 8.73 -19.75
CA THR A 112 0.26 9.08 -20.94
C THR A 112 -0.45 10.43 -20.80
N VAL A 113 -0.74 11.05 -21.95
CA VAL A 113 -1.44 12.34 -22.01
C VAL A 113 -2.90 12.20 -21.58
N GLU A 114 -3.54 11.06 -21.79
CA GLU A 114 -4.92 10.80 -21.38
C GLU A 114 -5.06 10.87 -19.86
N LEU A 115 -4.08 10.35 -19.11
CA LEU A 115 -4.04 10.47 -17.65
C LEU A 115 -3.95 11.93 -17.20
N ILE A 116 -3.12 12.74 -17.87
CA ILE A 116 -3.02 14.17 -17.60
C ILE A 116 -4.35 14.87 -17.85
N GLN A 117 -5.03 14.58 -18.96
CA GLN A 117 -6.33 15.17 -19.27
C GLN A 117 -7.40 14.76 -18.25
N LYS A 118 -7.41 13.49 -17.84
CA LYS A 118 -8.28 13.00 -16.77
C LYS A 118 -8.05 13.76 -15.47
N ILE A 119 -6.79 14.00 -15.09
CA ILE A 119 -6.43 14.72 -13.86
C ILE A 119 -6.76 16.22 -13.97
N LYS A 120 -6.54 16.86 -15.13
CA LYS A 120 -6.95 18.26 -15.41
C LYS A 120 -8.48 18.44 -15.32
N GLY A 121 -9.23 17.38 -15.59
CA GLY A 121 -10.69 17.35 -15.47
C GLY A 121 -11.21 17.49 -14.03
N LEU A 122 -10.37 17.24 -13.02
CA LEU A 122 -10.77 17.26 -11.61
C LEU A 122 -10.87 18.70 -11.09
N ASP A 123 -12.05 19.11 -10.64
CA ASP A 123 -12.32 20.49 -10.20
C ASP A 123 -11.39 20.95 -9.06
N SER A 124 -11.06 20.05 -8.13
CA SER A 124 -10.16 20.30 -7.00
C SER A 124 -8.72 20.66 -7.40
N ILE A 125 -8.32 20.34 -8.63
CA ILE A 125 -6.96 20.52 -9.16
C ILE A 125 -6.84 21.78 -10.02
N ARG A 126 -7.91 22.14 -10.76
CA ARG A 126 -7.90 23.23 -11.76
C ARG A 126 -7.35 24.55 -11.24
N GLY A 127 -7.76 24.99 -10.05
CA GLY A 127 -7.33 26.26 -9.46
C GLY A 127 -5.89 26.30 -8.94
N LYS A 128 -5.15 25.19 -9.01
CA LYS A 128 -3.79 25.04 -8.44
C LYS A 128 -2.72 24.82 -9.49
N LEU A 129 -3.12 24.69 -10.75
CA LEU A 129 -2.24 24.40 -11.87
C LEU A 129 -1.37 25.60 -12.21
N ILE A 130 -0.09 25.35 -12.38
CA ILE A 130 0.85 26.29 -12.98
C ILE A 130 0.99 25.91 -14.45
N PRO A 131 0.91 26.86 -15.40
CA PRO A 131 1.07 26.58 -16.82
C PRO A 131 2.40 25.86 -17.12
N THR A 132 2.33 24.82 -17.96
CA THR A 132 3.48 24.06 -18.45
C THR A 132 3.34 23.81 -19.95
N GLU A 133 4.48 23.72 -20.65
CA GLU A 133 4.50 23.41 -22.08
C GLU A 133 4.48 21.89 -22.36
N ASP A 134 4.94 21.08 -21.41
CA ASP A 134 4.99 19.62 -21.57
C ASP A 134 3.60 18.99 -21.33
N PRO A 135 3.08 18.21 -22.31
CA PRO A 135 1.75 17.59 -22.22
C PRO A 135 1.67 16.41 -21.23
N ASN A 136 2.79 15.85 -20.78
CA ASN A 136 2.87 14.72 -19.87
C ASN A 136 3.06 15.12 -18.40
N ILE A 137 3.09 16.42 -18.10
CA ILE A 137 3.28 16.92 -16.74
C ILE A 137 2.18 17.87 -16.31
N LEU A 138 1.93 17.89 -15.00
CA LEU A 138 1.21 18.94 -14.29
C LEU A 138 2.14 19.54 -13.25
N MET A 139 2.14 20.86 -13.12
CA MET A 139 2.96 21.57 -12.15
C MET A 139 2.08 22.29 -11.13
N PHE A 140 2.49 22.20 -9.87
CA PHE A 140 1.83 22.79 -8.70
C PHE A 140 2.86 23.44 -7.79
N LEU A 141 2.42 24.31 -6.88
CA LEU A 141 3.25 24.69 -5.74
C LEU A 141 3.38 23.52 -4.76
N LEU A 142 4.58 23.34 -4.21
CA LEU A 142 4.92 22.23 -3.31
C LEU A 142 3.99 22.15 -2.08
N ARG A 143 3.53 23.29 -1.56
CA ARG A 143 2.59 23.35 -0.43
C ARG A 143 1.29 22.58 -0.65
N TYR A 144 0.86 22.37 -1.90
CA TYR A 144 -0.34 21.63 -2.23
C TYR A 144 -0.14 20.12 -2.31
N ARG A 145 1.08 19.59 -2.13
CA ARG A 145 1.39 18.15 -2.30
C ARG A 145 0.43 17.23 -1.56
N ARG A 146 0.16 17.50 -0.28
CA ARG A 146 -0.75 16.66 0.53
C ARG A 146 -2.17 16.66 -0.03
N GLU A 147 -2.65 17.82 -0.44
CA GLU A 147 -4.00 17.99 -1.00
C GLU A 147 -4.11 17.32 -2.36
N ILE A 148 -3.16 17.54 -3.27
CA ILE A 148 -3.13 16.90 -4.58
C ILE A 148 -3.04 15.37 -4.42
N LYS A 149 -2.16 14.87 -3.54
CA LYS A 149 -2.04 13.44 -3.26
C LYS A 149 -3.36 12.85 -2.74
N LYS A 150 -4.06 13.57 -1.86
CA LYS A 150 -5.37 13.17 -1.33
C LYS A 150 -6.41 13.10 -2.46
N VAL A 151 -6.53 14.13 -3.28
CA VAL A 151 -7.48 14.15 -4.42
C VAL A 151 -7.20 12.99 -5.37
N LEU A 152 -5.93 12.78 -5.74
CA LEU A 152 -5.57 11.68 -6.63
C LEU A 152 -5.92 10.32 -6.01
N PHE A 153 -5.66 10.12 -4.71
CA PHE A 153 -6.03 8.91 -3.99
C PHE A 153 -7.55 8.65 -4.01
N GLU A 154 -8.38 9.67 -3.77
CA GLU A 154 -9.85 9.58 -3.81
C GLU A 154 -10.38 9.16 -5.21
N HIS A 155 -9.61 9.43 -6.26
CA HIS A 155 -9.92 9.02 -7.63
C HIS A 155 -9.23 7.73 -8.09
N ASN A 156 -8.64 6.95 -7.17
CA ASN A 156 -7.85 5.74 -7.46
C ASN A 156 -6.66 6.01 -8.40
N LEU A 157 -6.09 7.21 -8.34
CA LEU A 157 -4.90 7.61 -9.07
C LEU A 157 -3.72 7.60 -8.10
N PHE A 158 -3.06 6.45 -7.99
CA PHE A 158 -1.96 6.28 -7.05
C PHE A 158 -0.66 6.81 -7.64
N VAL A 159 -0.01 7.70 -6.90
CA VAL A 159 1.22 8.36 -7.33
C VAL A 159 2.42 7.79 -6.59
N LYS A 160 3.46 7.42 -7.35
CA LYS A 160 4.77 7.10 -6.79
C LYS A 160 5.44 8.37 -6.31
N ASP A 161 5.68 8.46 -5.01
CA ASP A 161 6.49 9.53 -4.42
C ASP A 161 7.97 9.17 -4.59
N ALA A 162 8.68 9.86 -5.47
CA ALA A 162 10.11 9.63 -5.69
C ALA A 162 10.99 10.28 -4.61
N ILE A 163 10.42 10.63 -3.46
CA ILE A 163 10.97 11.60 -2.52
C ILE A 163 11.22 10.88 -1.21
N TYR A 164 12.41 10.30 -1.12
CA TYR A 164 13.03 9.92 0.14
C TYR A 164 14.09 10.96 0.46
N GLU A 165 13.66 12.09 1.03
CA GLU A 165 14.60 12.88 1.82
C GLU A 165 14.70 12.21 3.18
N TRP A 166 15.85 11.60 3.43
CA TRP A 166 16.19 11.11 4.75
C TRP A 166 16.20 12.30 5.72
N GLY A 167 15.55 12.15 6.87
CA GLY A 167 15.68 13.14 7.95
C GLY A 167 17.13 13.25 8.43
N ASP A 168 17.44 14.28 9.19
CA ASP A 168 18.78 14.45 9.78
C ASP A 168 19.12 13.30 10.74
N GLU A 169 20.40 12.90 10.74
CA GLU A 169 20.92 11.86 11.64
C GLU A 169 20.74 12.25 13.11
N LEU A 170 20.06 11.39 13.87
CA LEU A 170 19.91 11.54 15.31
C LEU A 170 20.87 10.60 16.03
N ASP A 171 21.84 11.17 16.74
CA ASP A 171 22.79 10.41 17.56
C ASP A 171 22.11 9.88 18.84
N MET A 172 21.68 8.61 18.80
CA MET A 172 21.08 7.94 19.95
C MET A 172 21.65 6.55 20.15
N ARG A 173 21.96 6.20 21.40
CA ARG A 173 22.40 4.86 21.78
C ARG A 173 21.23 4.04 22.30
N VAL A 174 20.84 2.99 21.57
CA VAL A 174 19.84 2.02 22.05
C VAL A 174 20.52 1.02 22.99
N ILE A 175 20.03 0.91 24.23
CA ILE A 175 20.50 -0.08 25.18
C ILE A 175 20.00 -1.47 24.73
N PRO A 176 20.87 -2.51 24.66
CA PRO A 176 20.45 -3.84 24.23
C PRO A 176 19.30 -4.38 25.10
N GLN A 177 18.17 -4.67 24.47
CA GLN A 177 17.04 -5.37 25.09
C GLN A 177 16.65 -6.59 24.26
N SER A 178 16.23 -7.65 24.95
CA SER A 178 15.61 -8.81 24.33
C SER A 178 14.26 -8.42 23.74
N LEU A 179 14.04 -8.79 22.48
CA LEU A 179 12.76 -8.57 21.82
C LEU A 179 11.89 -9.82 21.92
N HIS A 180 10.59 -9.62 22.07
CA HIS A 180 9.63 -10.69 21.87
C HIS A 180 9.56 -11.11 20.40
N LYS A 181 9.15 -12.36 20.15
CA LYS A 181 9.03 -12.91 18.80
C LYS A 181 8.15 -12.05 17.88
N TYR A 182 7.03 -11.54 18.39
CA TYR A 182 6.13 -10.68 17.59
C TYR A 182 6.76 -9.32 17.23
N GLN A 183 7.64 -8.77 18.08
CA GLN A 183 8.36 -7.53 17.81
C GLN A 183 9.40 -7.72 16.70
N LEU A 184 10.13 -8.85 16.75
CA LEU A 184 11.06 -9.24 15.69
C LEU A 184 10.35 -9.45 14.35
N LEU A 185 9.20 -10.13 14.37
CA LEU A 185 8.38 -10.32 13.17
C LEU A 185 7.90 -8.98 12.59
N ALA A 186 7.45 -8.05 13.43
CA ALA A 186 7.02 -6.72 13.00
C ALA A 186 8.15 -5.94 12.31
N ILE A 187 9.34 -5.90 12.93
CA ILE A 187 10.54 -5.26 12.37
C ILE A 187 10.92 -5.89 11.02
N ASN A 188 11.04 -7.21 10.98
CA ASN A 188 11.44 -7.91 9.76
C ASN A 188 10.44 -7.69 8.61
N HIS A 189 9.13 -7.68 8.92
CA HIS A 189 8.12 -7.38 7.91
C HIS A 189 8.24 -5.96 7.37
N TYR A 190 8.51 -4.99 8.24
CA TYR A 190 8.65 -3.59 7.85
C TYR A 190 9.91 -3.36 7.01
N LEU A 191 11.08 -3.83 7.46
CA LEU A 191 12.34 -3.73 6.72
C LEU A 191 12.25 -4.37 5.33
N ASN A 192 11.62 -5.54 5.22
CA ASN A 192 11.44 -6.21 3.92
C ASN A 192 10.43 -5.49 3.01
N HIS A 193 9.51 -4.68 3.54
CA HIS A 193 8.57 -3.87 2.76
C HIS A 193 9.22 -2.63 2.12
N HIS A 194 10.26 -2.08 2.75
CA HIS A 194 10.82 -0.77 2.43
C HIS A 194 11.45 -0.66 1.03
N HIS A 195 12.01 -1.75 0.50
CA HIS A 195 12.86 -1.67 -0.70
C HIS A 195 12.11 -1.63 -2.05
N GLN A 196 10.81 -1.97 -2.11
CA GLN A 196 10.13 -2.17 -3.40
C GLN A 196 8.95 -1.21 -3.65
N ALA A 197 8.22 -0.80 -2.60
CA ALA A 197 6.96 -0.05 -2.75
C ALA A 197 7.07 1.47 -2.50
N GLY A 198 8.29 2.01 -2.48
CA GLY A 198 8.51 3.43 -2.20
C GLY A 198 8.42 3.76 -0.71
N GLY A 199 9.08 2.95 0.13
CA GLY A 199 9.73 3.28 1.42
C GLY A 199 8.90 3.73 2.63
N GLY A 200 7.64 3.31 2.75
CA GLY A 200 6.84 3.60 3.95
C GLY A 200 5.99 2.40 4.33
N GLY A 201 5.96 2.07 5.62
CA GLY A 201 5.10 1.04 6.19
C GLY A 201 4.37 1.57 7.42
N THR A 202 3.40 0.83 7.94
CA THR A 202 2.80 1.11 9.25
C THR A 202 2.76 -0.17 10.06
N ILE A 203 3.30 -0.12 11.28
CA ILE A 203 3.19 -1.21 12.23
C ILE A 203 2.08 -0.84 13.22
N ILE A 204 1.02 -1.63 13.25
CA ILE A 204 -0.07 -1.49 14.23
C ILE A 204 0.21 -2.44 15.39
N MET A 205 0.26 -1.90 16.62
CA MET A 205 0.48 -2.71 17.82
C MET A 205 -0.46 -2.27 18.95
N PRO A 206 -0.94 -3.20 19.80
CA PRO A 206 -1.78 -2.87 20.94
C PRO A 206 -1.02 -2.04 21.99
N PRO A 207 -1.72 -1.37 22.93
CA PRO A 207 -1.09 -0.72 24.08
C PRO A 207 -0.15 -1.67 24.84
N ASN A 208 0.95 -1.15 25.40
CA ASN A 208 1.94 -1.91 26.19
C ASN A 208 2.68 -3.06 25.46
N SER A 209 2.61 -3.13 24.14
CA SER A 209 3.31 -4.13 23.31
C SER A 209 4.78 -3.82 22.99
N GLY A 210 5.33 -2.74 23.57
CA GLY A 210 6.69 -2.28 23.27
C GLY A 210 6.84 -1.60 21.90
N LYS A 211 5.80 -0.94 21.38
CA LYS A 211 5.81 -0.17 20.11
C LYS A 211 6.99 0.79 19.95
N MET A 212 7.46 1.39 21.05
CA MET A 212 8.63 2.29 21.03
C MET A 212 9.92 1.53 20.75
N ILE A 213 10.10 0.36 21.36
CA ILE A 213 11.29 -0.48 21.15
C ILE A 213 11.32 -0.97 19.71
N VAL A 214 10.15 -1.33 19.15
CA VAL A 214 10.02 -1.71 17.74
C VAL A 214 10.43 -0.56 16.82
N GLY A 215 9.88 0.65 17.01
CA GLY A 215 10.24 1.81 16.18
C GLY A 215 11.71 2.24 16.29
N LEU A 216 12.36 2.00 17.43
CA LEU A 216 13.79 2.30 17.60
C LEU A 216 14.71 1.25 16.96
N LYS A 217 14.28 -0.03 16.91
CA LYS A 217 15.13 -1.16 16.49
C LYS A 217 14.90 -1.60 15.05
N ASP A 218 13.80 -1.18 14.45
CA ASP A 218 13.57 -1.23 13.01
C ASP A 218 14.75 -0.61 12.23
N ASN A 219 15.39 0.40 12.81
CA ASN A 219 16.66 0.96 12.33
C ASN A 219 17.88 0.14 12.79
N GLY A 220 18.04 -1.07 12.26
CA GLY A 220 19.22 -1.94 12.47
C GLY A 220 20.58 -1.31 12.12
N SER A 221 20.58 -0.09 11.61
CA SER A 221 21.65 0.91 11.74
C SER A 221 20.92 2.22 12.00
N ILE A 222 21.20 2.88 13.12
CA ILE A 222 20.53 4.15 13.47
C ILE A 222 20.87 5.17 12.39
N LYS A 223 19.97 5.31 11.43
CA LYS A 223 19.91 6.40 10.46
C LYS A 223 18.42 6.67 10.20
N ASN A 224 17.85 7.48 11.10
CA ASN A 224 16.68 8.34 10.90
C ASN A 224 15.30 7.76 11.22
N ILE A 225 14.49 8.56 11.93
CA ILE A 225 13.25 8.15 12.60
C ILE A 225 12.06 8.85 11.95
N ASP A 226 11.07 8.06 11.51
CA ASP A 226 9.73 8.57 11.21
C ASP A 226 8.76 8.20 12.34
N PHE A 227 8.29 9.21 13.09
CA PHE A 227 7.17 9.08 14.03
C PHE A 227 5.90 9.65 13.41
N ASN A 228 4.99 8.79 12.95
CA ASN A 228 3.60 9.18 12.74
C ASN A 228 2.83 9.05 14.07
N TYR A 229 2.76 10.16 14.81
CA TYR A 229 1.97 10.27 16.02
C TYR A 229 0.48 10.44 15.67
N CYS A 230 -0.32 9.40 15.83
CA CYS A 230 -1.77 9.52 15.79
C CYS A 230 -2.24 9.96 17.20
N ARG A 231 -2.48 11.26 17.41
CA ARG A 231 -3.30 11.73 18.52
C ARG A 231 -4.76 11.77 18.06
N ARG A 232 -5.65 11.30 18.94
CA ARG A 232 -7.11 11.40 18.84
C ARG A 232 -7.55 12.85 18.61
#